data_AF-A0A1R2BH49-F1
#
_entry.id   AF-A0A1R2BH49-F1
#
_cell.length_a   1.000
_cell.length_b   1.000
_cell.length_c   1.000
_cell.angle_alpha   90.00
_cell.angle_beta   90.00
_cell.angle_gamma   90.00
#
_symmetry.space_group_name_H-M   'P 1'
#
loop_
_entity.id
_entity.type
_entity.pdbx_description
1 polymer ?
#
loop_
_entity_poly.entity_id
_entity_poly.type
_entity_poly.pdbx_seq_one_letter_code
_entity_poly.pdbx_strand_id
1 'polypeptide(L)'
;MKKSPVTFKSNKKQICPLSDPSVGIISENDHKVGQCLCRYCDCGEHKCPFLDKNEIYPKSSFYSNYMKDFQKKDKVDSPLKPLQKLFTPNKHKMDLITTNQADYKPIRIGPKKPKEKQIENNKAQISGYSVYMNDYPNWGESQIQHEKRWNPPLRSTDLAFQDKTTYKEAFHYRKSKSEDYAKGNIRSISASKSSIFFVPKDKQDYKTTYNKNMQDYSSSRLNHKVKTVPFRPLEMKIPQAHFSTTNKEYYNNSHFSPNPRLYKYSLIAQSQSTNKNKAKKKLWPKIN
;
A
#
# COMPACT_ATOMS: atom_id res chain seq x y z
N MET A 1 -3.92 -35.88 -72.45
CA MET A 1 -4.61 -35.24 -73.60
C MET A 1 -4.55 -36.17 -74.80
N LYS A 2 -5.66 -36.27 -75.53
CA LYS A 2 -5.81 -36.77 -76.91
C LYS A 2 -5.58 -38.27 -77.15
N LYS A 3 -6.70 -38.99 -77.11
CA LYS A 3 -6.95 -40.20 -77.90
C LYS A 3 -6.77 -39.88 -79.39
N SER A 4 -6.13 -40.77 -80.15
CA SER A 4 -6.31 -40.97 -81.60
C SER A 4 -5.37 -42.07 -82.09
N PRO A 5 -5.68 -42.79 -83.17
CA PRO A 5 -6.92 -43.53 -83.40
C PRO A 5 -6.63 -45.01 -83.74
N VAL A 6 -7.59 -45.89 -83.47
CA VAL A 6 -7.62 -47.25 -84.03
C VAL A 6 -8.14 -47.14 -85.47
N THR A 7 -7.32 -47.55 -86.44
CA THR A 7 -7.77 -47.81 -87.80
C THR A 7 -7.84 -49.31 -88.05
N PHE A 8 -8.96 -49.72 -88.63
CA PHE A 8 -9.38 -51.11 -88.87
C PHE A 8 -8.77 -51.70 -90.15
N LYS A 9 -8.44 -53.00 -90.04
CA LYS A 9 -8.62 -54.10 -91.01
C LYS A 9 -8.17 -53.91 -92.48
N SER A 10 -7.23 -54.77 -92.87
CA SER A 10 -7.53 -55.78 -93.89
C SER A 10 -6.68 -57.05 -93.66
N ASN A 11 -7.33 -58.16 -93.29
CA ASN A 11 -6.75 -59.50 -93.33
C ASN A 11 -6.62 -59.96 -94.79
N LYS A 12 -5.62 -59.42 -95.48
CA LYS A 12 -4.89 -60.18 -96.48
C LYS A 12 -3.57 -60.47 -95.79
N LYS A 13 -3.15 -61.74 -95.70
CA LYS A 13 -1.75 -62.05 -95.36
C LYS A 13 -0.92 -61.46 -96.49
N GLN A 14 -0.60 -60.17 -96.41
CA GLN A 14 0.39 -59.58 -97.29
C GLN A 14 1.65 -60.37 -96.99
N ILE A 15 2.09 -61.13 -97.98
CA ILE A 15 3.33 -61.88 -97.90
C ILE A 15 4.38 -60.85 -97.53
N CYS A 16 4.94 -61.00 -96.34
CA CYS A 16 5.98 -60.10 -95.90
C CYS A 16 7.12 -60.24 -96.91
N PRO A 17 7.68 -59.14 -97.45
CA PRO A 17 8.79 -59.23 -98.40
C PRO A 17 10.03 -59.92 -97.79
N LEU A 18 10.11 -60.04 -96.46
CA LEU A 18 11.15 -60.78 -95.75
C LEU A 18 10.89 -62.29 -95.64
N SER A 19 9.69 -62.75 -95.98
CA SER A 19 9.32 -64.17 -95.97
C SER A 19 9.68 -64.88 -97.27
N ASP A 20 10.09 -64.14 -98.30
CA ASP A 20 10.51 -64.71 -99.57
C ASP A 20 11.87 -65.42 -99.40
N PRO A 21 11.98 -66.73 -99.72
CA PRO A 21 13.22 -67.49 -99.55
C PRO A 21 14.34 -67.05 -100.51
N SER A 22 14.06 -66.16 -101.45
CA SER A 22 15.05 -65.52 -102.32
C SER A 22 15.81 -64.39 -101.62
N VAL A 23 15.24 -63.81 -100.55
CA VAL A 23 15.94 -62.87 -99.69
C VAL A 23 16.87 -63.68 -98.80
N GLY A 24 18.17 -63.55 -99.03
CA GLY A 24 19.18 -64.26 -98.23
C GLY A 24 19.03 -64.00 -96.72
N ILE A 25 19.59 -64.91 -95.92
CA ILE A 25 19.62 -64.78 -94.46
C ILE A 25 20.24 -63.42 -94.10
N ILE A 26 19.45 -62.53 -93.49
CA ILE A 26 19.92 -61.24 -93.02
C ILE A 26 20.93 -61.49 -91.91
N SER A 27 22.18 -61.05 -92.10
CA SER A 27 23.23 -61.28 -91.12
C SER A 27 23.06 -60.37 -89.90
N GLU A 28 23.55 -60.78 -88.73
CA GLU A 28 23.57 -59.92 -87.55
C GLU A 28 24.33 -58.59 -87.79
N ASN A 29 25.30 -58.59 -88.71
CA ASN A 29 26.03 -57.39 -89.08
C ASN A 29 25.16 -56.36 -89.82
N ASP A 30 24.21 -56.80 -90.65
CA ASP A 30 23.31 -55.89 -91.37
C ASP A 30 22.37 -55.17 -90.40
N HIS A 31 21.96 -55.87 -89.33
CA HIS A 31 21.22 -55.26 -88.22
C HIS A 31 22.06 -54.20 -87.48
N LYS A 32 23.35 -54.47 -87.25
CA LYS A 32 24.28 -53.53 -86.56
C LYS A 32 24.58 -52.29 -87.39
N VAL A 33 24.81 -52.44 -88.70
CA VAL A 33 25.07 -51.30 -89.60
C VAL A 33 23.79 -50.51 -89.89
N GLY A 34 22.62 -51.05 -89.54
CA GLY A 34 21.32 -50.44 -89.80
C GLY A 34 20.88 -50.56 -91.27
N GLN A 35 21.50 -51.48 -92.02
CA GLN A 35 21.15 -51.84 -93.40
C GLN A 35 20.17 -53.01 -93.47
N CYS A 36 19.66 -53.49 -92.33
CA CYS A 36 18.65 -54.53 -92.30
C CYS A 36 17.35 -54.09 -93.00
N LEU A 37 16.76 -55.02 -93.76
CA LEU A 37 15.50 -54.81 -94.46
C LEU A 37 14.28 -54.81 -93.51
N CYS A 38 14.49 -55.07 -92.21
CA CYS A 38 13.43 -55.10 -91.21
C CYS A 38 12.66 -53.78 -91.06
N ARG A 39 13.25 -52.64 -91.44
CA ARG A 39 12.56 -51.34 -91.48
C ARG A 39 11.41 -51.29 -92.49
N TYR A 40 11.40 -52.20 -93.46
CA TYR A 40 10.38 -52.29 -94.51
C TYR A 40 9.33 -53.38 -94.26
N CYS A 41 9.40 -54.13 -93.14
CA CYS A 41 8.30 -55.02 -92.75
C CYS A 41 7.24 -54.23 -91.99
N ASP A 42 6.04 -54.22 -92.55
CA ASP A 42 4.81 -53.76 -91.88
C ASP A 42 4.07 -54.91 -91.17
N CYS A 43 4.67 -56.10 -91.21
CA CYS A 43 4.11 -57.36 -90.73
C CYS A 43 4.10 -57.52 -89.21
N GLY A 44 4.95 -56.79 -88.48
CA GLY A 44 5.04 -56.80 -87.02
C GLY A 44 5.62 -58.07 -86.38
N GLU A 45 5.72 -59.18 -87.12
CA GLU A 45 6.36 -60.42 -86.65
C GLU A 45 7.88 -60.32 -86.62
N HIS A 46 8.49 -59.64 -87.59
CA HIS A 46 9.94 -59.44 -87.65
C HIS A 46 10.37 -58.23 -86.83
N LYS A 47 10.57 -58.42 -85.52
CA LYS A 47 11.15 -57.38 -84.66
C LYS A 47 12.67 -57.36 -84.86
N CYS A 48 13.20 -56.25 -85.38
CA CYS A 48 14.64 -56.03 -85.44
C CYS A 48 15.20 -55.95 -84.01
N PRO A 49 16.21 -56.77 -83.63
CA PRO A 49 16.92 -56.57 -82.39
C PRO A 49 17.63 -55.21 -82.49
N PHE A 50 17.09 -54.20 -81.81
CA PHE A 50 17.72 -52.90 -81.71
C PHE A 50 18.96 -53.08 -80.83
N LEU A 51 20.12 -53.23 -81.45
CA LEU A 51 21.39 -53.33 -80.72
C LEU A 51 21.81 -51.92 -80.30
N ASP A 52 21.89 -51.70 -78.99
CA ASP A 52 22.45 -50.47 -78.44
C ASP A 52 23.85 -50.26 -79.02
N LYS A 53 24.10 -49.05 -79.54
CA LYS A 53 25.34 -48.65 -80.24
C LYS A 53 26.62 -48.89 -79.40
N ASN A 54 26.47 -49.22 -78.13
CA ASN A 54 27.55 -49.39 -77.16
C ASN A 54 28.06 -50.83 -77.06
N GLU A 55 27.41 -51.82 -77.68
CA GLU A 55 27.88 -53.22 -77.73
C GLU A 55 28.52 -53.53 -79.09
N ILE A 56 29.62 -52.84 -79.38
CA ILE A 56 30.38 -52.96 -80.65
C ILE A 56 31.03 -54.36 -80.80
N TYR A 57 31.24 -55.08 -79.69
CA TYR A 57 31.89 -56.39 -79.71
C TYR A 57 30.93 -57.52 -79.33
N PRO A 58 30.80 -58.59 -80.14
CA PRO A 58 30.07 -59.79 -79.75
C PRO A 58 30.78 -60.42 -78.55
N LYS A 59 30.19 -60.27 -77.35
CA LYS A 59 30.70 -60.88 -76.11
C LYS A 59 30.82 -62.40 -76.21
N SER A 60 30.18 -63.03 -77.19
CA SER A 60 30.19 -64.47 -77.42
C SER A 60 31.47 -65.03 -78.05
N SER A 61 32.33 -64.21 -78.65
CA SER A 61 33.47 -64.74 -79.45
C SER A 61 34.82 -64.78 -78.71
N PHE A 62 34.95 -64.18 -77.52
CA PHE A 62 36.25 -64.06 -76.83
C PHE A 62 36.20 -64.35 -75.32
N TYR A 63 35.34 -65.25 -74.86
CA TYR A 63 35.47 -65.80 -73.49
C TYR A 63 36.56 -66.88 -73.49
N SER A 64 37.79 -66.51 -73.12
CA SER A 64 38.81 -67.50 -72.80
C SER A 64 38.40 -68.27 -71.52
N ASN A 65 38.82 -69.53 -71.40
CA ASN A 65 38.58 -70.32 -70.18
C ASN A 65 39.09 -69.58 -68.93
N TYR A 66 40.16 -68.80 -69.07
CA TYR A 66 40.68 -67.93 -68.02
C TYR A 66 39.63 -66.92 -67.50
N MET A 67 38.84 -66.28 -68.36
CA MET A 67 37.80 -65.35 -67.91
C MET A 67 36.59 -66.05 -67.28
N LYS A 68 36.38 -67.34 -67.56
CA LYS A 68 35.36 -68.15 -66.86
C LYS A 68 35.82 -68.54 -65.46
N ASP A 69 37.08 -68.93 -65.32
CA ASP A 69 37.60 -69.47 -64.05
C ASP A 69 37.95 -68.37 -63.04
N PHE A 70 38.31 -67.16 -63.52
CA PHE A 70 38.70 -66.02 -62.69
C PHE A 70 37.69 -64.88 -62.70
N GLN A 71 36.39 -65.21 -62.66
CA GLN A 71 35.39 -64.21 -62.31
C GLN A 71 35.67 -63.74 -60.87
N LYS A 72 35.66 -62.42 -60.63
CA LYS A 72 35.72 -61.86 -59.28
C LYS A 72 34.60 -62.51 -58.48
N LYS A 73 34.93 -63.46 -57.60
CA LYS A 73 33.98 -64.04 -56.65
C LYS A 73 33.41 -62.88 -55.86
N ASP A 74 32.11 -62.67 -55.98
CA ASP A 74 31.43 -61.60 -55.28
C ASP A 74 31.65 -61.78 -53.78
N LYS A 75 32.32 -60.77 -53.21
CA LYS A 75 32.30 -60.30 -51.82
C LYS A 75 31.99 -61.38 -50.78
N VAL A 76 33.06 -61.83 -50.11
CA VAL A 76 33.02 -62.30 -48.72
C VAL A 76 32.00 -61.46 -47.94
N ASP A 77 31.15 -62.15 -47.17
CA ASP A 77 30.03 -61.58 -46.42
C ASP A 77 30.38 -60.21 -45.84
N SER A 78 29.58 -59.21 -46.23
CA SER A 78 29.65 -57.87 -45.65
C SER A 78 29.74 -57.99 -44.14
N PRO A 79 30.70 -57.35 -43.45
CA PRO A 79 30.70 -57.33 -41.99
C PRO A 79 29.32 -56.82 -41.54
N LEU A 80 28.70 -57.51 -40.59
CA LEU A 80 27.41 -57.10 -40.02
C LEU A 80 27.51 -55.61 -39.69
N LYS A 81 26.79 -54.78 -40.44
CA LYS A 81 26.69 -53.35 -40.13
C LYS A 81 26.12 -53.28 -38.72
N PRO A 82 26.84 -52.72 -37.73
CA PRO A 82 26.28 -52.58 -36.40
C PRO A 82 25.00 -51.76 -36.53
N LEU A 83 23.89 -52.32 -36.04
CA LEU A 83 22.63 -51.61 -35.94
C LEU A 83 22.92 -50.29 -35.23
N GLN A 84 22.88 -49.19 -35.97
CA GLN A 84 22.95 -47.86 -35.40
C GLN A 84 21.75 -47.76 -34.47
N LYS A 85 21.99 -47.92 -33.17
CA LYS A 85 20.99 -47.57 -32.15
C LYS A 85 20.72 -46.10 -32.36
N LEU A 86 19.64 -45.80 -33.08
CA LEU A 86 19.15 -44.44 -33.25
C LEU A 86 19.05 -43.86 -31.85
N PHE A 87 19.79 -42.78 -31.61
CA PHE A 87 19.81 -42.11 -30.33
C PHE A 87 18.37 -41.82 -29.92
N THR A 88 17.87 -42.55 -28.93
CA THR A 88 16.56 -42.31 -28.35
C THR A 88 16.74 -41.13 -27.40
N PRO A 89 16.21 -39.93 -27.71
CA PRO A 89 16.31 -38.82 -26.79
C PRO A 89 15.63 -39.20 -25.48
N ASN A 90 16.26 -38.81 -24.37
CA ASN A 90 15.74 -39.11 -23.04
C ASN A 90 14.33 -38.50 -22.89
N LYS A 91 13.32 -39.34 -22.72
CA LYS A 91 11.92 -38.91 -22.52
C LYS A 91 11.65 -38.41 -21.10
N HIS A 92 12.63 -38.53 -20.19
CA HIS A 92 12.46 -38.10 -18.82
C HIS A 92 12.44 -36.58 -18.76
N LYS A 93 11.33 -36.04 -18.25
CA LYS A 93 11.21 -34.62 -17.97
C LYS A 93 12.08 -34.34 -16.75
N MET A 94 12.94 -33.34 -16.86
CA MET A 94 13.67 -32.81 -15.72
C MET A 94 12.70 -31.98 -14.88
N ASP A 95 12.63 -32.24 -13.58
CA ASP A 95 11.93 -31.34 -12.67
C ASP A 95 12.76 -30.06 -12.53
N LEU A 96 12.31 -29.00 -13.21
CA LEU A 96 12.94 -27.68 -13.19
C LEU A 96 12.52 -26.85 -11.96
N ILE A 97 11.87 -27.47 -10.98
CA ILE A 97 11.44 -26.81 -9.76
C ILE A 97 12.65 -26.69 -8.85
N THR A 98 13.13 -25.46 -8.70
CA THR A 98 14.20 -25.15 -7.74
C THR A 98 13.64 -25.12 -6.32
N THR A 99 14.48 -25.42 -5.33
CA THR A 99 14.12 -25.28 -3.90
C THR A 99 13.60 -23.87 -3.59
N ASN A 100 14.17 -22.85 -4.22
CA ASN A 100 13.69 -21.47 -4.07
C ASN A 100 12.23 -21.29 -4.54
N GLN A 101 11.84 -21.88 -5.68
CA GLN A 101 10.45 -21.85 -6.14
C GLN A 101 9.50 -22.69 -5.26
N ALA A 102 9.99 -23.77 -4.67
CA ALA A 102 9.21 -24.62 -3.77
C ALA A 102 8.98 -23.95 -2.41
N ASP A 103 10.01 -23.33 -1.85
CA ASP A 103 10.04 -22.81 -0.48
C ASP A 103 9.47 -21.38 -0.38
N TYR A 104 9.71 -20.54 -1.40
CA TYR A 104 9.31 -19.13 -1.38
C TYR A 104 8.08 -18.89 -2.25
N LYS A 105 6.93 -19.37 -1.78
CA LYS A 105 5.65 -19.03 -2.39
C LYS A 105 5.20 -17.64 -1.96
N PRO A 106 4.62 -16.83 -2.85
CA PRO A 106 4.09 -15.53 -2.49
C PRO A 106 3.02 -15.68 -1.41
N ILE A 107 3.31 -15.19 -0.21
CA ILE A 107 2.38 -15.20 0.92
C ILE A 107 1.32 -14.15 0.63
N ARG A 108 0.05 -14.57 0.60
CA ARG A 108 -1.09 -13.63 0.53
C ARG A 108 -1.22 -12.93 1.87
N ILE A 109 -0.66 -11.75 1.98
CA ILE A 109 -0.83 -10.88 3.15
C ILE A 109 -2.24 -10.31 3.06
N GLY A 110 -3.15 -10.85 3.88
CA GLY A 110 -4.48 -10.27 4.02
C GLY A 110 -4.41 -8.85 4.60
N PRO A 111 -5.39 -7.98 4.31
CA PRO A 111 -5.43 -6.64 4.88
C PRO A 111 -5.44 -6.76 6.41
N LYS A 112 -4.38 -6.28 7.05
CA LYS A 112 -4.29 -6.24 8.51
C LYS A 112 -5.29 -5.20 8.97
N LYS A 113 -6.34 -5.63 9.70
CA LYS A 113 -7.27 -4.69 10.33
C LYS A 113 -6.44 -3.68 11.12
N PRO A 114 -6.60 -2.36 10.88
CA PRO A 114 -5.88 -1.36 11.66
C PRO A 114 -6.24 -1.61 13.12
N LYS A 115 -5.21 -1.81 13.96
CA LYS A 115 -5.43 -1.84 15.40
C LYS A 115 -5.89 -0.44 15.76
N GLU A 116 -7.14 -0.30 16.19
CA GLU A 116 -7.64 0.93 16.80
C GLU A 116 -6.72 1.24 17.98
N LYS A 117 -5.84 2.22 17.79
CA LYS A 117 -5.12 2.82 18.89
C LYS A 117 -6.15 3.69 19.59
N GLN A 118 -6.42 3.40 20.86
CA GLN A 118 -7.18 4.33 21.68
C GLN A 118 -6.43 5.66 21.63
N ILE A 119 -7.08 6.67 21.04
CA ILE A 119 -6.58 8.04 21.08
C ILE A 119 -6.79 8.45 22.53
N GLU A 120 -5.71 8.44 23.30
CA GLU A 120 -5.72 9.06 24.62
C GLU A 120 -5.98 10.55 24.39
N ASN A 121 -7.22 10.97 24.66
CA ASN A 121 -7.57 12.38 24.69
C ASN A 121 -6.68 13.00 25.76
N ASN A 122 -5.64 13.69 25.31
CA ASN A 122 -4.65 14.28 26.19
C ASN A 122 -5.38 15.35 27.02
N LYS A 123 -5.74 15.02 28.26
CA LYS A 123 -6.40 15.93 29.21
C LYS A 123 -5.43 17.01 29.74
N ALA A 124 -4.31 17.22 29.04
CA ALA A 124 -3.36 18.26 29.35
C ALA A 124 -4.05 19.62 29.16
N GLN A 125 -4.56 20.16 30.25
CA GLN A 125 -5.01 21.54 30.30
C GLN A 125 -3.76 22.43 30.20
N ILE A 126 -3.74 23.31 29.21
CA ILE A 126 -2.67 24.29 29.05
C ILE A 126 -2.75 25.25 30.24
N SER A 127 -1.86 25.10 31.21
CA SER A 127 -1.69 26.03 32.34
C SER A 127 -0.73 27.14 31.95
N GLY A 128 -1.16 27.97 31.00
CA GLY A 128 -0.45 29.20 30.64
C GLY A 128 -1.16 30.39 31.27
N TYR A 129 -0.50 31.08 32.20
CA TYR A 129 -0.92 32.41 32.63
C TYR A 129 -0.22 33.44 31.75
N SER A 130 -0.95 34.48 31.35
CA SER A 130 -0.30 35.64 30.74
C SER A 130 0.55 36.35 31.79
N VAL A 131 1.63 36.99 31.36
CA VAL A 131 2.47 37.85 32.21
C VAL A 131 1.61 38.88 32.95
N TYR A 132 0.61 39.43 32.27
CA TYR A 132 -0.35 40.35 32.87
C TYR A 132 -1.15 39.75 34.04
N MET A 133 -1.63 38.52 33.91
CA MET A 133 -2.37 37.86 35.00
C MET A 133 -1.47 37.53 36.21
N ASN A 134 -0.17 37.35 35.97
CA ASN A 134 0.81 37.13 37.03
C ASN A 134 1.21 38.43 37.74
N ASP A 135 1.37 39.52 36.98
CA ASP A 135 1.91 40.78 37.48
C ASP A 135 0.86 41.70 38.10
N TYR A 136 -0.41 41.54 37.73
CA TYR A 136 -1.53 42.34 38.24
C TYR A 136 -2.57 41.45 38.95
N PRO A 137 -2.20 40.76 40.05
CA PRO A 137 -3.18 40.07 40.85
C PRO A 137 -4.14 41.09 41.45
N ASN A 138 -5.40 40.69 41.67
CA ASN A 138 -6.34 41.53 42.38
C ASN A 138 -5.86 41.68 43.83
N TRP A 139 -5.29 42.84 44.16
CA TRP A 139 -4.78 43.17 45.50
C TRP A 139 -5.89 43.37 46.55
N GLY A 140 -7.16 43.28 46.14
CA GLY A 140 -8.33 43.46 47.00
C GLY A 140 -8.62 44.93 47.30
N GLU A 141 -9.70 45.17 48.02
CA GLU A 141 -10.02 46.50 48.52
C GLU A 141 -9.04 46.87 49.63
N SER A 142 -8.36 48.01 49.48
CA SER A 142 -7.53 48.55 50.55
C SER A 142 -8.44 48.95 51.72
N GLN A 143 -8.38 48.20 52.81
CA GLN A 143 -9.03 48.58 54.07
C GLN A 143 -8.28 49.76 54.68
N ILE A 144 -8.55 50.96 54.18
CA ILE A 144 -8.07 52.19 54.79
C ILE A 144 -8.82 52.35 56.11
N GLN A 145 -8.13 52.08 57.23
CA GLN A 145 -8.69 52.32 58.55
C GLN A 145 -8.75 53.83 58.80
N HIS A 146 -9.94 54.40 58.64
CA HIS A 146 -10.18 55.78 59.05
C HIS A 146 -10.36 55.82 60.58
N GLU A 147 -9.33 56.26 61.30
CA GLU A 147 -9.45 56.54 62.73
C GLU A 147 -10.47 57.68 62.93
N LYS A 148 -11.65 57.34 63.45
CA LYS A 148 -12.63 58.35 63.88
C LYS A 148 -12.10 59.03 65.13
N ARG A 149 -11.61 60.27 64.99
CA ARG A 149 -11.28 61.11 66.15
C ARG A 149 -12.56 61.39 66.95
N TRP A 150 -12.44 61.37 68.27
CA TRP A 150 -13.54 61.74 69.15
C TRP A 150 -13.87 63.22 68.96
N ASN A 151 -15.12 63.51 68.59
CA ASN A 151 -15.65 64.87 68.52
C ASN A 151 -16.63 65.05 69.70
N PRO A 152 -16.44 66.05 70.57
CA PRO A 152 -17.40 66.33 71.64
C PRO A 152 -18.79 66.65 71.03
N PRO A 153 -19.89 66.20 71.66
CA PRO A 153 -21.23 66.51 71.17
C PRO A 153 -21.47 68.02 71.23
N LEU A 154 -21.81 68.61 70.09
CA LEU A 154 -22.31 69.98 70.00
C LEU A 154 -23.64 70.04 70.77
N ARG A 155 -23.63 70.68 71.95
CA ARG A 155 -24.87 70.97 72.67
C ARG A 155 -25.59 72.07 71.90
N SER A 156 -26.77 71.79 71.36
CA SER A 156 -27.65 72.84 70.84
C SER A 156 -28.06 73.71 72.03
N THR A 157 -27.70 74.99 71.99
CA THR A 157 -28.26 75.97 72.92
C THR A 157 -29.63 76.35 72.39
N ASP A 158 -30.60 75.45 72.53
CA ASP A 158 -31.97 75.72 72.14
C ASP A 158 -32.54 76.77 73.10
N LEU A 159 -32.52 78.03 72.68
CA LEU A 159 -33.13 79.14 73.40
C LEU A 159 -34.64 78.94 73.38
N ALA A 160 -35.24 78.77 74.56
CA ALA A 160 -36.69 78.66 74.68
C ALA A 160 -37.37 79.93 74.15
N PHE A 161 -38.20 79.77 73.11
CA PHE A 161 -38.97 80.88 72.55
C PHE A 161 -40.01 81.35 73.57
N GLN A 162 -39.84 82.59 74.06
CA GLN A 162 -40.83 83.20 74.94
C GLN A 162 -42.00 83.73 74.11
N ASP A 163 -42.99 82.86 73.86
CA ASP A 163 -44.16 83.15 73.04
C ASP A 163 -45.24 83.96 73.79
N LYS A 164 -44.80 85.07 74.41
CA LYS A 164 -45.66 86.02 75.12
C LYS A 164 -45.81 87.25 74.24
N THR A 165 -46.89 87.30 73.47
CA THR A 165 -47.27 88.50 72.73
C THR A 165 -48.10 89.41 73.62
N THR A 166 -47.89 90.72 73.50
CA THR A 166 -48.68 91.75 74.21
C THR A 166 -50.18 91.60 73.94
N TYR A 167 -50.56 91.14 72.75
CA TYR A 167 -51.94 90.85 72.40
C TYR A 167 -52.55 89.74 73.26
N LYS A 168 -51.82 88.64 73.47
CA LYS A 168 -52.28 87.51 74.29
C LYS A 168 -52.45 87.91 75.76
N GLU A 169 -51.63 88.83 76.26
CA GLU A 169 -51.77 89.36 77.62
C GLU A 169 -52.96 90.31 77.76
N ALA A 170 -53.16 91.20 76.79
CA ALA A 170 -54.24 92.19 76.80
C ALA A 170 -55.64 91.58 76.65
N PHE A 171 -55.77 90.51 75.85
CA PHE A 171 -57.06 89.90 75.50
C PHE A 171 -57.17 88.48 76.03
N HIS A 172 -57.23 88.32 77.36
CA HIS A 172 -57.62 87.06 77.97
C HIS A 172 -59.15 86.97 78.05
N TYR A 173 -59.69 85.78 77.75
CA TYR A 173 -61.12 85.51 77.86
C TYR A 173 -61.58 85.68 79.32
N ARG A 174 -62.28 86.78 79.60
CA ARG A 174 -62.95 86.96 80.90
C ARG A 174 -64.19 86.07 80.89
N LYS A 175 -64.16 84.97 81.64
CA LYS A 175 -65.36 84.16 81.88
C LYS A 175 -66.46 85.06 82.47
N SER A 176 -67.60 85.14 81.79
CA SER A 176 -68.78 85.82 82.32
C SER A 176 -69.25 85.10 83.59
N LYS A 177 -69.63 85.86 84.62
CA LYS A 177 -70.06 85.36 85.94
C LYS A 177 -71.39 84.58 85.93
N SER A 178 -71.86 84.09 84.78
CA SER A 178 -73.17 83.42 84.63
C SER A 178 -73.10 81.90 84.45
N GLU A 179 -71.91 81.28 84.50
CA GLU A 179 -71.75 79.82 84.30
C GLU A 179 -71.75 78.97 85.59
N ASP A 180 -71.85 79.58 86.78
CA ASP A 180 -71.75 78.85 88.05
C ASP A 180 -73.05 78.16 88.53
N TYR A 181 -74.15 78.22 87.77
CA TYR A 181 -75.41 77.54 88.12
C TYR A 181 -75.76 76.30 87.25
N ALA A 182 -74.91 75.89 86.31
CA ALA A 182 -75.20 74.77 85.40
C ALA A 182 -74.36 73.50 85.64
N LYS A 183 -73.88 73.27 86.88
CA LYS A 183 -73.17 72.03 87.25
C LYS A 183 -73.96 71.17 88.23
N GLY A 184 -75.23 70.95 87.91
CA GLY A 184 -76.00 69.80 88.39
C GLY A 184 -75.74 68.58 87.52
N ASN A 185 -74.74 67.80 87.88
CA ASN A 185 -74.67 66.33 87.78
C ASN A 185 -75.45 65.62 86.63
N ILE A 186 -75.02 65.78 85.37
CA ILE A 186 -75.40 64.89 84.26
C ILE A 186 -74.40 63.73 84.20
N ARG A 187 -74.36 62.89 85.23
CA ARG A 187 -73.60 61.63 85.26
C ARG A 187 -74.48 60.38 85.29
N SER A 188 -75.74 60.48 84.89
CA SER A 188 -76.64 59.32 84.88
C SER A 188 -77.63 59.35 83.72
N ILE A 189 -77.12 59.29 82.48
CA ILE A 189 -77.85 58.63 81.41
C ILE A 189 -76.88 57.68 80.71
N SER A 190 -77.11 56.41 80.99
CA SER A 190 -76.50 55.25 80.36
C SER A 190 -77.15 54.99 79.00
N ALA A 191 -76.48 54.15 78.20
CA ALA A 191 -76.92 53.54 76.95
C ALA A 191 -76.75 54.38 75.67
N SER A 192 -75.60 54.24 75.02
CA SER A 192 -75.44 53.29 73.91
C SER A 192 -74.04 53.36 73.30
N LYS A 193 -73.54 52.19 72.92
CA LYS A 193 -72.15 51.89 72.61
C LYS A 193 -71.70 52.60 71.33
N SER A 194 -70.69 53.47 71.43
CA SER A 194 -69.73 53.66 70.35
C SER A 194 -68.32 53.74 70.95
N SER A 195 -67.67 52.59 71.01
CA SER A 195 -66.25 52.51 71.30
C SER A 195 -65.48 52.96 70.07
N ILE A 196 -65.14 54.25 70.00
CA ILE A 196 -64.12 54.70 69.05
C ILE A 196 -62.78 54.20 69.59
N PHE A 197 -62.38 53.02 69.15
CA PHE A 197 -61.01 52.54 69.29
C PHE A 197 -60.15 53.35 68.32
N PHE A 198 -59.27 54.20 68.85
CA PHE A 198 -58.16 54.71 68.06
C PHE A 198 -57.29 53.50 67.68
N VAL A 199 -57.35 53.12 66.40
CA VAL A 199 -56.54 52.06 65.81
C VAL A 199 -55.07 52.35 66.12
N PRO A 200 -54.28 51.39 66.63
CA PRO A 200 -52.85 51.58 66.80
C PRO A 200 -52.25 51.90 65.44
N LYS A 201 -51.49 53.00 65.34
CA LYS A 201 -50.79 53.38 64.11
C LYS A 201 -50.10 52.14 63.52
N ASP A 202 -50.57 51.69 62.36
CA ASP A 202 -49.93 50.60 61.63
C ASP A 202 -48.46 50.93 61.47
N LYS A 203 -47.61 49.98 61.88
CA LYS A 203 -46.16 50.10 61.78
C LYS A 203 -45.85 50.33 60.31
N GLN A 204 -45.38 51.53 59.98
CA GLN A 204 -44.91 51.84 58.64
C GLN A 204 -43.84 50.82 58.26
N ASP A 205 -44.15 50.00 57.25
CA ASP A 205 -43.20 49.04 56.69
C ASP A 205 -42.13 49.81 55.90
N TYR A 206 -41.07 50.24 56.57
CA TYR A 206 -39.88 50.85 55.95
C TYR A 206 -39.01 49.81 55.20
N LYS A 207 -39.61 48.72 54.70
CA LYS A 207 -38.90 47.67 53.97
C LYS A 207 -38.72 48.11 52.53
N THR A 208 -37.63 48.82 52.26
CA THR A 208 -37.19 49.07 50.89
C THR A 208 -36.71 47.76 50.25
N THR A 209 -36.89 47.62 48.94
CA THR A 209 -36.39 46.47 48.17
C THR A 209 -34.87 46.30 48.30
N TYR A 210 -34.16 47.41 48.53
CA TYR A 210 -32.73 47.44 48.81
C TYR A 210 -32.35 46.63 50.06
N ASN A 211 -33.09 46.83 51.17
CA ASN A 211 -32.84 46.13 52.43
C ASN A 211 -33.19 44.63 52.37
N LYS A 212 -34.05 44.23 51.41
CA LYS A 212 -34.40 42.82 51.19
C LYS A 212 -33.34 42.07 50.38
N ASN A 213 -32.59 42.79 49.54
CA ASN A 213 -31.61 42.21 48.60
C ASN A 213 -30.17 42.28 49.13
N MET A 214 -29.85 43.17 50.06
CA MET A 214 -28.55 43.17 50.76
C MET A 214 -28.63 42.29 52.01
N GLN A 215 -28.38 41.00 51.84
CA GLN A 215 -28.07 40.13 52.98
C GLN A 215 -26.56 40.12 53.24
N ASP A 216 -26.19 39.97 54.50
CA ASP A 216 -24.80 39.98 54.94
C ASP A 216 -24.14 38.61 54.67
N TYR A 217 -23.39 38.53 53.56
CA TYR A 217 -22.68 37.31 53.13
C TYR A 217 -21.32 37.10 53.84
N SER A 218 -20.97 37.96 54.80
CA SER A 218 -19.68 37.96 55.52
C SER A 218 -19.40 36.71 56.35
N SER A 219 -20.40 35.87 56.61
CA SER A 219 -20.27 34.66 57.44
C SER A 219 -20.00 33.37 56.65
N SER A 220 -19.89 33.42 55.31
CA SER A 220 -19.59 32.20 54.53
C SER A 220 -18.14 31.75 54.78
N ARG A 221 -18.02 30.56 55.38
CA ARG A 221 -16.79 29.88 55.83
C ARG A 221 -15.86 29.45 54.67
N LEU A 222 -15.49 30.35 53.77
CA LEU A 222 -14.91 29.99 52.48
C LEU A 222 -13.37 29.87 52.42
N ASN A 223 -12.63 30.05 53.52
CA ASN A 223 -11.16 30.04 53.46
C ASN A 223 -10.50 29.08 54.46
N HIS A 224 -10.70 27.76 54.30
CA HIS A 224 -9.74 26.80 54.86
C HIS A 224 -8.57 26.64 53.88
N LYS A 225 -7.40 27.19 54.24
CA LYS A 225 -6.15 27.00 53.49
C LYS A 225 -5.79 25.51 53.43
N VAL A 226 -6.02 24.86 52.30
CA VAL A 226 -5.52 23.51 52.02
C VAL A 226 -4.04 23.63 51.68
N LYS A 227 -3.16 23.20 52.59
CA LYS A 227 -1.73 23.09 52.32
C LYS A 227 -1.49 21.85 51.45
N THR A 228 -1.29 22.02 50.15
CA THR A 228 -0.87 20.93 49.27
C THR A 228 0.66 20.86 49.19
N VAL A 229 1.23 19.69 49.46
CA VAL A 229 2.66 19.41 49.27
C VAL A 229 2.91 19.18 47.77
N PRO A 230 3.90 19.84 47.15
CA PRO A 230 4.15 19.69 45.71
C PRO A 230 4.60 18.26 45.37
N PHE A 231 3.96 17.70 44.35
CA PHE A 231 4.26 16.36 43.83
C PHE A 231 5.63 16.36 43.15
N ARG A 232 6.60 15.58 43.67
CA ARG A 232 7.85 15.30 42.97
C ARG A 232 7.62 14.17 41.98
N PRO A 233 7.80 14.40 40.66
CA PRO A 233 7.69 13.32 39.68
C PRO A 233 8.79 12.29 39.93
N LEU A 234 8.42 11.02 39.89
CA LEU A 234 9.36 9.91 40.02
C LEU A 234 10.27 9.86 38.78
N GLU A 235 11.57 10.07 38.97
CA GLU A 235 12.57 9.91 37.92
C GLU A 235 12.69 8.44 37.53
N MET A 236 12.08 8.06 36.40
CA MET A 236 12.24 6.72 35.85
C MET A 236 13.59 6.60 35.14
N LYS A 237 14.52 5.84 35.73
CA LYS A 237 15.79 5.47 35.10
C LYS A 237 15.51 4.45 34.00
N ILE A 238 15.63 4.86 32.73
CA ILE A 238 15.49 3.97 31.58
C ILE A 238 16.75 3.10 31.49
N PRO A 239 16.65 1.75 31.46
CA PRO A 239 17.83 0.89 31.32
C PRO A 239 18.42 1.04 29.92
N GLN A 240 19.66 1.55 29.83
CA GLN A 240 20.40 1.76 28.58
C GLN A 240 20.68 0.46 27.80
N ALA A 241 20.53 -0.70 28.44
CA ALA A 241 20.80 -2.01 27.88
C ALA A 241 19.79 -2.49 26.81
N HIS A 242 18.62 -1.85 26.68
CA HIS A 242 17.58 -2.29 25.73
C HIS A 242 17.80 -1.81 24.29
N PHE A 243 18.77 -0.95 24.03
CA PHE A 243 19.03 -0.38 22.70
C PHE A 243 20.21 -1.03 21.95
N SER A 244 20.82 -2.09 22.48
CA SER A 244 21.85 -2.85 21.76
C SER A 244 21.20 -3.84 20.80
N THR A 245 21.05 -3.46 19.54
CA THR A 245 20.64 -4.38 18.48
C THR A 245 21.79 -5.35 18.15
N THR A 246 21.48 -6.62 17.93
CA THR A 246 22.42 -7.68 17.50
C THR A 246 23.22 -7.33 16.24
N ASN A 247 22.73 -6.39 15.43
CA ASN A 247 23.44 -5.87 14.27
C ASN A 247 24.75 -5.16 14.63
N LYS A 248 24.85 -4.54 15.80
CA LYS A 248 26.05 -3.78 16.20
C LYS A 248 27.22 -4.72 16.53
N GLU A 249 26.94 -5.92 17.04
CA GLU A 249 27.93 -6.94 17.36
C GLU A 249 28.42 -7.69 16.10
N TYR A 250 27.53 -7.88 15.12
CA TYR A 250 27.86 -8.62 13.90
C TYR A 250 28.82 -7.87 12.95
N TYR A 251 28.80 -6.53 12.95
CA TYR A 251 29.63 -5.71 12.06
C TYR A 251 30.93 -5.18 12.69
N ASN A 252 31.08 -5.24 14.01
CA ASN A 252 32.29 -4.77 14.69
C ASN A 252 33.42 -5.80 14.75
N ASN A 253 33.15 -7.08 14.48
CA ASN A 253 34.18 -8.11 14.39
C ASN A 253 34.81 -8.10 12.98
N SER A 254 35.68 -7.12 12.75
CA SER A 254 36.32 -6.77 11.48
C SER A 254 37.43 -7.75 11.04
N HIS A 255 37.20 -9.06 11.12
CA HIS A 255 38.10 -10.04 10.49
C HIS A 255 37.57 -10.61 9.17
N PHE A 256 36.30 -10.40 8.83
CA PHE A 256 35.75 -10.99 7.60
C PHE A 256 34.60 -10.17 7.03
N SER A 257 34.91 -9.05 6.38
CA SER A 257 34.02 -8.48 5.37
C SER A 257 34.84 -7.62 4.43
N PRO A 258 35.39 -8.19 3.33
CA PRO A 258 35.81 -7.33 2.24
C PRO A 258 34.52 -6.71 1.71
N ASN A 259 34.37 -5.41 1.95
CA ASN A 259 33.33 -4.56 1.37
C ASN A 259 32.96 -5.11 -0.01
N PRO A 260 31.70 -5.50 -0.28
CA PRO A 260 31.34 -6.32 -1.45
C PRO A 260 31.76 -5.68 -2.78
N ARG A 261 31.95 -4.36 -2.80
CA ARG A 261 32.55 -3.63 -3.93
C ARG A 261 34.02 -3.98 -4.15
N LEU A 262 34.83 -4.08 -3.10
CA LEU A 262 36.25 -4.48 -3.18
C LEU A 262 36.42 -5.93 -3.65
N TYR A 263 35.53 -6.83 -3.21
CA TYR A 263 35.53 -8.22 -3.71
C TYR A 263 35.17 -8.31 -5.20
N LYS A 264 34.24 -7.45 -5.67
CA LYS A 264 33.95 -7.33 -7.11
C LYS A 264 35.18 -6.85 -7.89
N TYR A 265 35.93 -5.88 -7.37
CA TYR A 265 37.15 -5.39 -8.02
C TYR A 265 38.27 -6.46 -8.08
N SER A 266 38.44 -7.29 -7.05
CA SER A 266 39.44 -8.36 -7.06
C SER A 266 39.12 -9.46 -8.08
N LEU A 267 37.85 -9.83 -8.23
CA LEU A 267 37.41 -10.80 -9.25
C LEU A 267 37.62 -10.26 -10.68
N ILE A 268 37.34 -8.97 -10.91
CA ILE A 268 37.58 -8.33 -12.20
C ILE A 268 39.09 -8.35 -12.52
N ALA A 269 39.95 -8.02 -11.55
CA ALA A 269 41.40 -8.04 -11.73
C ALA A 269 41.95 -9.44 -12.05
N GLN A 270 41.45 -10.50 -11.39
CA GLN A 270 41.83 -11.89 -11.69
C GLN A 270 41.35 -12.34 -13.09
N SER A 271 40.18 -11.88 -13.53
CA SER A 271 39.67 -12.21 -14.88
C SER A 271 40.54 -11.61 -15.99
N GLN A 272 41.11 -10.42 -15.77
CA GLN A 272 41.95 -9.74 -16.75
C GLN A 272 43.37 -10.33 -16.85
N SER A 273 43.92 -10.86 -15.75
CA SER A 273 45.25 -11.48 -15.75
C SER A 273 45.28 -12.82 -16.50
N THR A 274 44.22 -13.64 -16.36
CA THR A 274 44.11 -14.93 -17.04
C THR A 274 44.00 -14.79 -18.57
N ASN A 275 43.35 -13.74 -19.06
CA ASN A 275 43.24 -13.46 -20.49
C ASN A 275 44.57 -12.98 -21.12
N LYS A 276 45.38 -12.21 -20.39
CA LYS A 276 46.72 -11.82 -20.87
C LYS A 276 47.68 -13.01 -21.00
N ASN A 277 47.57 -14.01 -20.12
CA ASN A 277 48.41 -15.22 -20.18
C ASN A 277 48.01 -16.17 -21.32
N LYS A 278 46.73 -16.22 -21.71
CA LYS A 278 46.28 -16.98 -22.89
C LYS A 278 46.72 -16.35 -24.22
N ALA A 279 46.80 -15.02 -24.29
CA ALA A 279 47.29 -14.32 -25.48
C ALA A 279 48.80 -14.53 -25.70
N LYS A 280 49.63 -14.55 -24.64
CA LYS A 280 51.07 -14.79 -24.77
C LYS A 280 51.43 -16.23 -25.20
N LYS A 281 50.62 -17.24 -24.87
CA LYS A 281 50.85 -18.64 -25.28
C LYS A 281 50.55 -18.93 -26.75
N LYS A 282 49.86 -18.04 -27.48
CA LYS A 282 49.58 -18.20 -28.92
C LYS A 282 50.66 -17.62 -29.85
N LEU A 283 51.69 -16.95 -29.30
CA LEU A 283 52.65 -16.16 -30.08
C LEU A 283 54.07 -16.74 -30.16
N TRP A 284 54.28 -17.98 -29.72
CA TRP A 284 55.56 -18.67 -29.89
C TRP A 284 55.40 -19.82 -30.88
N PRO A 285 55.75 -19.62 -32.17
CA PRO A 285 55.85 -20.73 -33.10
C PRO A 285 57.04 -21.60 -32.67
N LYS A 286 56.83 -22.92 -32.60
CA LYS A 286 57.91 -23.89 -32.45
C LYS A 286 58.80 -23.79 -33.69
N ILE A 287 60.01 -23.30 -33.49
CA ILE A 287 61.10 -23.39 -34.46
C ILE A 287 61.68 -24.81 -34.29
N ASN A 288 61.50 -25.63 -35.32
CA ASN A 288 62.27 -26.86 -35.56
C ASN A 288 63.37 -26.52 -36.56
#